data_AF-A0A1V5T595-F1
#
_entry.id   AF-A0A1V5T595-F1
#
_cell.length_a   1.000
_cell.length_b   1.000
_cell.length_c   1.000
_cell.angle_alpha   90.00
_cell.angle_beta   90.00
_cell.angle_gamma   90.00
#
_symmetry.space_group_name_H-M   'P 1'
#
loop_
_entity.id
_entity.type
_entity.pdbx_description
1 polymer ?
#
loop_
_entity_poly.entity_id
_entity_poly.type
_entity_poly.pdbx_seq_one_letter_code
_entity_poly.pdbx_strand_id
1 'polypeptide(L)'
;MENPLKTVLKENNLSPRKISIATKTPVSYIYNTLSGLNPIPGKVLEFLGNIGVDTTDLINEFEKYRHHQQQQIIEDITQKGGIYEFKR
;
A
#
# COMPACT_ATOMS: atom_id res chain seq x y z
N MET A 1 6.65 -7.68 7.10
CA MET A 1 5.42 -7.12 7.70
C MET A 1 4.24 -7.42 6.79
N GLU A 2 3.06 -7.75 7.32
CA GLU A 2 1.85 -7.96 6.51
C GLU A 2 1.26 -6.61 6.07
N ASN A 3 0.57 -6.58 4.91
CA ASN A 3 -0.09 -5.37 4.41
C ASN A 3 -1.53 -5.27 4.99
N PRO A 4 -1.83 -4.30 5.86
CA PRO A 4 -3.13 -4.21 6.52
C PRO A 4 -4.27 -3.88 5.55
N LEU A 5 -4.03 -3.05 4.53
CA LEU A 5 -5.03 -2.79 3.49
C LEU A 5 -5.37 -4.06 2.70
N LYS A 6 -4.38 -4.91 2.41
CA LYS A 6 -4.63 -6.18 1.72
C LYS A 6 -5.51 -7.12 2.56
N THR A 7 -5.30 -7.15 3.87
CA THR A 7 -6.11 -7.94 4.82
C THR A 7 -7.57 -7.46 4.81
N VAL A 8 -7.80 -6.16 5.01
CA VAL A 8 -9.15 -5.56 4.96
C VAL A 8 -9.85 -5.86 3.64
N LEU A 9 -9.16 -5.73 2.50
CA LEU A 9 -9.76 -6.03 1.19
C LEU A 9 -10.16 -7.51 1.08
N LYS A 10 -9.34 -8.42 1.60
CA LYS A 10 -9.61 -9.86 1.58
C LYS A 10 -10.82 -10.22 2.45
N GLU A 11 -10.89 -9.69 3.67
CA GLU A 11 -11.97 -9.93 4.62
C GLU A 11 -13.32 -9.45 4.10
N ASN A 12 -13.32 -8.35 3.35
CA ASN A 12 -14.53 -7.77 2.76
C ASN A 12 -14.83 -8.26 1.33
N ASN A 13 -14.09 -9.27 0.82
CA ASN A 13 -14.23 -9.81 -0.54
C ASN A 13 -14.13 -8.72 -1.65
N LEU A 14 -13.26 -7.75 -1.42
CA LEU A 14 -12.99 -6.62 -2.30
C LEU A 14 -11.72 -6.90 -3.12
N SER A 15 -11.81 -6.67 -4.42
CA SER A 15 -10.64 -6.70 -5.31
C SER A 15 -10.18 -5.28 -5.62
N PRO A 16 -8.90 -5.08 -5.97
CA PRO A 16 -8.40 -3.77 -6.41
C PRO A 16 -9.24 -3.14 -7.51
N ARG A 17 -9.79 -3.96 -8.42
CA ARG A 17 -10.68 -3.50 -9.49
C ARG A 17 -12.05 -3.05 -8.99
N LYS A 18 -12.65 -3.77 -8.03
CA LYS A 18 -13.92 -3.34 -7.40
C LYS A 18 -13.74 -2.00 -6.69
N ILE A 19 -12.66 -1.84 -5.92
CA ILE A 19 -12.31 -0.58 -5.26
C ILE A 19 -12.11 0.54 -6.27
N SER A 20 -11.35 0.28 -7.34
CA SER A 20 -11.08 1.26 -8.40
C SER A 20 -12.38 1.81 -9.00
N ILE A 21 -13.34 0.92 -9.31
CA ILE A 21 -14.65 1.30 -9.85
C ILE A 21 -15.45 2.11 -8.81
N ALA A 22 -15.57 1.60 -7.58
CA ALA A 22 -16.37 2.23 -6.53
C ALA A 22 -15.88 3.63 -6.15
N THR A 23 -14.56 3.84 -6.16
CA THR A 23 -13.94 5.08 -5.69
C THR A 23 -13.51 6.02 -6.82
N LYS A 24 -13.67 5.60 -8.08
CA LYS A 24 -13.14 6.29 -9.27
C LYS A 24 -11.63 6.56 -9.16
N THR A 25 -10.91 5.66 -8.49
CA THR A 25 -9.45 5.73 -8.36
C THR A 25 -8.81 4.81 -9.38
N PRO A 26 -7.75 5.21 -10.10
CA PRO A 26 -7.08 4.32 -11.06
C PRO A 26 -6.61 3.01 -10.40
N VAL A 27 -6.86 1.88 -11.06
CA VAL A 27 -6.49 0.57 -10.52
C VAL A 27 -4.98 0.42 -10.28
N SER A 28 -4.15 1.05 -11.13
CA SER A 28 -2.70 1.12 -10.97
C SER A 28 -2.30 1.81 -9.67
N TYR A 29 -3.01 2.88 -9.30
CA TYR A 29 -2.77 3.57 -8.04
C TYR A 29 -3.10 2.66 -6.84
N ILE A 30 -4.17 1.87 -6.93
CA ILE A 30 -4.52 0.89 -5.89
C ILE A 30 -3.41 -0.16 -5.74
N TYR A 31 -2.86 -0.68 -6.84
CA TYR A 31 -1.74 -1.62 -6.78
C TYR A 31 -0.46 -0.98 -6.21
N ASN A 32 -0.14 0.26 -6.57
CA ASN A 32 0.99 1.00 -6.01
C ASN A 32 0.80 1.25 -4.50
N THR A 33 -0.44 1.49 -4.07
CA THR A 33 -0.78 1.57 -2.64
C THR A 33 -0.53 0.21 -1.98
N LEU A 34 -1.04 -0.89 -2.55
CA LEU A 34 -0.84 -2.23 -2.00
C LEU A 34 0.62 -2.71 -1.97
N SER A 35 1.52 -2.06 -2.71
CA SER A 35 2.96 -2.33 -2.65
C SER A 35 3.72 -1.38 -1.71
N GLY A 36 3.02 -0.48 -1.02
CA GLY A 36 3.64 0.48 -0.10
C GLY A 36 4.35 1.64 -0.79
N LEU A 37 4.08 1.89 -2.07
CA LEU A 37 4.64 3.05 -2.78
C LEU A 37 3.82 4.31 -2.53
N ASN A 38 2.49 4.16 -2.50
CA ASN A 38 1.54 5.26 -2.34
C ASN A 38 0.80 5.21 -0.99
N PRO A 39 0.37 6.37 -0.45
CA PRO A 39 -0.62 6.40 0.63
C PRO A 39 -1.96 5.84 0.18
N ILE A 40 -2.80 5.44 1.15
CA ILE A 40 -4.20 5.08 0.85
C ILE A 40 -4.94 6.31 0.33
N PRO A 41 -5.58 6.25 -0.86
CA PRO A 41 -6.38 7.36 -1.35
C PRO A 41 -7.53 7.70 -0.40
N GLY A 42 -7.80 8.98 -0.18
CA GLY A 42 -8.90 9.43 0.69
C GLY A 42 -10.26 8.83 0.30
N LYS A 43 -10.56 8.71 -1.00
CA LYS A 43 -11.81 8.08 -1.49
C LYS A 43 -11.90 6.59 -1.17
N VAL A 44 -10.77 5.90 -1.04
CA VAL A 44 -10.73 4.49 -0.62
C VAL A 44 -11.02 4.41 0.87
N LEU A 45 -10.44 5.31 1.68
CA LEU A 45 -10.75 5.39 3.10
C LEU A 45 -12.24 5.69 3.33
N GLU A 46 -12.80 6.70 2.64
CA GLU A 46 -14.23 7.03 2.72
C GLU A 46 -15.11 5.82 2.36
N PHE A 47 -14.79 5.12 1.26
CA PHE A 47 -15.50 3.91 0.88
C PHE A 47 -15.43 2.81 1.94
N LEU A 48 -14.25 2.57 2.53
CA LEU A 48 -14.06 1.57 3.58
C LEU A 48 -14.81 1.94 4.86
N GLY A 49 -14.80 3.22 5.24
CA GLY A 49 -15.58 3.73 6.38
C GLY A 49 -17.09 3.52 6.18
N ASN A 50 -17.59 3.75 4.97
CA ASN A 50 -19.01 3.54 4.63
C ASN A 50 -19.45 2.07 4.72
N ILE A 51 -18.53 1.11 4.67
CA ILE A 51 -18.82 -0.32 4.86
C ILE A 51 -18.45 -0.82 6.26
N GLY A 52 -18.16 0.09 7.21
CA GLY A 52 -17.96 -0.22 8.63
C GLY A 52 -16.52 -0.59 9.01
N VAL A 53 -15.53 -0.30 8.16
CA VAL A 53 -14.11 -0.50 8.52
C VAL A 53 -13.63 0.68 9.36
N ASP A 54 -12.91 0.40 10.46
CA ASP A 54 -12.19 1.44 11.19
C ASP A 54 -10.98 1.93 10.37
N THR A 55 -11.14 3.10 9.77
CA THR A 55 -10.13 3.68 8.90
C THR A 55 -9.00 4.36 9.66
N THR A 56 -9.20 4.74 10.93
CA THR A 56 -8.17 5.42 11.72
C THR A 56 -7.03 4.47 12.03
N ASP A 57 -7.38 3.28 12.53
CA ASP A 57 -6.40 2.24 12.82
C ASP A 57 -5.74 1.72 11.55
N LEU A 58 -6.53 1.53 10.48
CA LEU A 58 -6.01 1.11 9.18
C LEU A 58 -4.95 2.09 8.64
N ILE A 59 -5.16 3.40 8.75
CA ILE A 59 -4.16 4.40 8.32
C ILE A 59 -2.88 4.22 9.13
N ASN A 60 -2.97 4.15 10.45
CA ASN A 60 -1.79 4.05 11.32
C ASN A 60 -0.95 2.80 11.04
N GLU A 61 -1.61 1.65 10.86
CA GLU A 61 -0.92 0.40 10.52
C GLU A 61 -0.34 0.44 9.10
N PHE A 62 -1.09 0.99 8.15
CA PHE A 62 -0.66 1.05 6.77
C PHE A 62 0.54 2.00 6.58
N GLU A 63 0.58 3.14 7.28
CA GLU A 63 1.73 4.04 7.24
C GLU A 63 3.01 3.35 7.75
N LYS A 64 2.92 2.58 8.84
CA LYS A 64 4.04 1.76 9.33
C LYS A 64 4.49 0.73 8.28
N TYR A 65 3.55 0.04 7.65
CA TYR A 65 3.83 -0.89 6.55
C TYR A 65 4.50 -0.16 5.37
N ARG A 66 3.98 0.99 4.96
CA ARG A 66 4.50 1.80 3.85
C ARG A 66 5.94 2.22 4.11
N HIS A 67 6.22 2.76 5.29
CA HIS A 67 7.57 3.13 5.68
C HIS A 67 8.53 1.94 5.66
N HIS A 68 8.11 0.78 6.19
CA HIS A 68 8.92 -0.43 6.14
C HIS A 68 9.24 -0.86 4.70
N GLN A 69 8.25 -0.86 3.79
CA GLN A 69 8.48 -1.18 2.37
C GLN A 69 9.43 -0.18 1.69
N GLN A 70 9.25 1.11 1.96
CA GLN A 70 10.12 2.15 1.38
C GLN A 70 11.57 2.01 1.85
N GLN A 71 11.80 1.67 3.13
CA GLN A 71 13.15 1.39 3.63
C GLN A 71 13.76 0.16 2.96
N GLN A 72 13.00 -0.93 2.80
CA GLN A 72 13.48 -2.12 2.07
C GLN A 72 13.89 -1.79 0.64
N ILE A 73 13.14 -0.94 -0.06
CA ILE A 73 13.48 -0.52 -1.42
C ILE A 73 14.78 0.30 -1.43
N ILE A 74 14.97 1.20 -0.47
CA ILE A 74 16.19 2.00 -0.33
C ILE A 74 17.40 1.10 -0.03
N GLU A 75 17.26 0.14 0.87
CA GLU A 75 18.28 -0.87 1.19
C GLU A 75 18.64 -1.71 -0.04
N ASP A 76 17.64 -2.16 -0.79
CA ASP A 76 17.83 -2.93 -2.02
C ASP A 76 18.61 -2.14 -3.07
N ILE A 77 18.25 -0.87 -3.28
CA ILE A 77 18.92 0.01 -4.25
C ILE A 77 20.36 0.30 -3.81
N THR A 78 20.59 0.59 -2.54
CA THR A 78 21.92 0.93 -2.01
C THR A 78 22.85 -0.28 -2.00
N GLN A 79 22.38 -1.47 -1.62
CA GLN A 79 23.16 -2.70 -1.69
C GLN A 79 23.47 -3.11 -3.14
N LYS A 80 22.49 -3.05 -4.04
CA LYS A 80 22.71 -3.37 -5.46
C LYS A 80 23.62 -2.33 -6.14
N GLY A 81 23.51 -1.05 -5.78
CA GLY A 81 24.38 0.02 -6.27
C GLY A 81 25.83 -0.12 -5.78
N GLY A 82 26.02 -0.47 -4.50
CA GLY A 82 27.35 -0.70 -3.92
C GLY A 82 28.11 -1.87 -4.55
N ILE A 83 27.41 -2.92 -5.01
CA ILE A 83 28.07 -4.06 -5.70
C ILE A 83 28.73 -3.64 -7.03
N TYR A 84 28.26 -2.58 -7.69
CA TYR A 84 28.86 -2.10 -8.95
C TYR A 84 30.09 -1.20 -8.77
N GLU A 85 30.32 -0.63 -7.58
CA GLU A 85 31.45 0.29 -7.35
C GLU A 85 32.75 -0.39 -6.87
N PHE A 86 32.74 -1.68 -6.53
CA PHE A 86 33.94 -2.43 -6.12
C PHE A 86 34.58 -3.30 -7.22
N LYS A 87 34.23 -3.05 -8.49
CA LYS A 87 34.94 -3.60 -9.66
C LYS A 87 35.50 -2.47 -10.53
N ARG A 88 36.48 -1.74 -10.00
CA ARG A 88 37.42 -0.94 -10.80
C ARG A 88 38.83 -1.26 -10.35
#